data_AF-S7V800-F1
#
_entry.id   AF-S7V800-F1
#
_cell.length_a   1.000
_cell.length_b   1.000
_cell.length_c   1.000
_cell.angle_alpha   90.00
_cell.angle_beta   90.00
_cell.angle_gamma   90.00
#
_symmetry.space_group_name_H-M   'P 1'
#
loop_
_entity.id
_entity.type
_entity.pdbx_description
1 polymer ?
#
loop_
_entity_poly.entity_id
_entity_poly.type
_entity_poly.pdbx_seq_one_letter_code
_entity_poly.pdbx_strand_id
1 'polypeptide(L)'
;MKRSQIIFVVVGIIVSYLLYSLPMVVVDNEDKGLTEDGSGLGSDSSSDENNHGNSLSSSDLEVIDKLMADLDEEAGTENFVIFADSIAKVYQSGGKLDSAAFYFGLIAEKAPAPENWEKAGNAYYEAFGFSMEEIKTKRLGDKTRFYLNKVLEAAPDRLDLKTKVAMTYVSSANPMQGITMLRGVFGRGS
;
A
#
# COMPACT_ATOMS: atom_id res chain seq x y z
N MET A 1 36.78 -11.19 -41.91
CA MET A 1 35.69 -10.25 -41.58
C MET A 1 36.03 -8.89 -42.18
N LYS A 2 35.12 -8.27 -42.93
CA LYS A 2 35.44 -7.07 -43.74
C LYS A 2 35.65 -5.87 -42.80
N ARG A 3 36.76 -5.13 -42.96
CA ARG A 3 37.19 -4.03 -42.08
C ARG A 3 36.10 -2.98 -41.81
N SER A 4 35.20 -2.77 -42.76
CA SER A 4 34.03 -1.88 -42.60
C SER A 4 33.02 -2.32 -41.54
N GLN A 5 32.86 -3.63 -41.27
CA GLN A 5 31.92 -4.10 -40.24
C GLN A 5 32.43 -3.84 -38.83
N ILE A 6 33.74 -3.90 -38.61
CA ILE A 6 34.36 -3.58 -37.31
C ILE A 6 34.21 -2.09 -37.00
N ILE A 7 34.33 -1.22 -38.02
CA ILE A 7 34.14 0.22 -37.86
C ILE A 7 32.72 0.55 -37.41
N PHE A 8 31.68 -0.08 -38.00
CA PHE A 8 30.29 0.15 -37.58
C PHE A 8 30.02 -0.27 -36.14
N VAL A 9 30.59 -1.39 -35.68
CA VAL A 9 30.41 -1.86 -34.31
C VAL A 9 31.10 -0.94 -33.30
N VAL A 10 32.32 -0.49 -33.61
CA VAL A 10 33.07 0.44 -32.75
C VAL A 10 32.40 1.81 -32.69
N VAL A 11 31.89 2.32 -33.81
CA VAL A 11 31.14 3.59 -33.84
C VAL A 11 29.85 3.49 -33.03
N GLY A 12 29.13 2.37 -33.09
CA GLY A 12 27.91 2.16 -32.30
C GLY A 12 28.16 2.21 -30.79
N ILE A 13 29.24 1.57 -30.33
CA ILE A 13 29.62 1.57 -28.91
C ILE A 13 30.02 2.97 -28.45
N ILE A 14 30.76 3.71 -29.28
CA ILE A 14 31.19 5.08 -29.00
C ILE A 14 29.99 6.04 -28.92
N VAL A 15 29.01 5.91 -29.83
CA VAL A 15 27.80 6.74 -29.82
C VAL A 15 26.95 6.47 -28.58
N SER A 16 26.76 5.20 -28.19
CA SER A 16 26.06 4.87 -26.94
C SER A 16 26.75 5.45 -25.71
N TYR A 17 28.09 5.40 -25.67
CA TYR A 17 28.85 5.96 -24.56
C TYR A 17 28.77 7.49 -24.51
N LEU A 18 28.81 8.16 -25.67
CA LEU A 18 28.65 9.61 -25.78
C LEU A 18 27.26 10.07 -25.36
N LEU A 19 26.20 9.36 -25.75
CA LEU A 19 24.84 9.68 -25.32
C LEU A 19 24.64 9.49 -23.81
N TYR A 20 25.30 8.48 -23.23
CA TYR A 20 25.27 8.28 -21.77
C TYR A 20 26.00 9.39 -21.01
N SER A 21 27.03 10.01 -21.62
CA SER A 21 27.81 11.07 -21.00
C SER A 21 27.28 12.48 -21.32
N LEU A 22 26.14 12.62 -22.00
CA LEU A 22 25.50 13.93 -22.14
C LEU A 22 24.95 14.33 -20.76
N PRO A 23 25.35 15.50 -20.22
CA PRO A 23 24.76 16.01 -18.99
C PRO A 23 23.27 16.19 -19.23
N MET A 24 22.44 15.65 -18.33
CA MET A 24 21.03 16.01 -18.29
C MET A 24 20.95 17.48 -17.87
N VAL A 25 20.91 18.35 -18.88
CA VAL A 25 20.46 19.73 -18.70
C VAL A 25 18.98 19.60 -18.39
N VAL A 26 18.66 19.60 -17.10
CA VAL A 26 17.31 19.91 -16.65
C VAL A 26 16.90 21.19 -17.35
N VAL A 27 15.73 21.15 -17.98
CA VAL A 27 15.13 22.35 -18.53
C VAL A 27 14.82 23.23 -17.33
N ASP A 28 15.69 24.20 -17.06
CA ASP A 28 15.31 25.39 -16.31
C ASP A 28 14.27 26.09 -17.17
N ASN A 29 13.02 25.77 -16.91
CA ASN A 29 11.89 26.52 -17.44
C ASN A 29 11.78 27.78 -16.58
N GLU A 30 12.72 28.70 -16.75
CA GLU A 30 12.58 30.04 -16.20
C GLU A 30 11.41 30.73 -16.89
N ASP A 31 10.46 31.08 -16.04
CA ASP A 31 9.21 31.77 -16.27
C ASP A 31 9.25 32.86 -17.35
N LYS A 32 8.43 32.70 -18.38
CA LYS A 32 7.70 33.84 -18.94
C LYS A 32 6.36 33.93 -18.25
N GLY A 33 6.31 34.79 -17.26
CA GLY A 33 5.11 35.09 -16.50
C GLY A 33 3.95 35.58 -17.37
N LEU A 34 2.76 35.15 -16.98
CA LEU A 34 1.60 36.02 -16.89
C LEU A 34 1.03 35.83 -15.49
N THR A 35 1.18 36.91 -14.72
CA THR A 35 0.61 37.15 -13.40
C THR A 35 -0.90 37.36 -13.47
N GLU A 36 -1.62 36.76 -12.53
CA GLU A 36 -2.77 37.28 -11.74
C GLU A 36 -3.32 36.04 -10.99
N ASP A 37 -3.57 36.00 -9.69
CA ASP A 37 -3.45 36.92 -8.56
C ASP A 37 -3.71 36.08 -7.29
N GLY A 38 -3.23 36.53 -6.12
CA GLY A 38 -3.81 36.12 -4.82
C GLY A 38 -2.94 35.46 -3.74
N SER A 39 -2.12 36.28 -3.05
CA SER A 39 -1.64 36.16 -1.64
C SER A 39 -0.81 34.93 -1.23
N GLY A 40 0.32 34.99 -0.52
CA GLY A 40 0.92 36.03 0.30
C GLY A 40 1.52 35.38 1.55
N LEU A 41 2.86 35.29 1.59
CA LEU A 41 3.78 34.96 2.71
C LEU A 41 3.59 33.57 3.35
N GLY A 42 4.57 32.67 3.43
CA GLY A 42 6.01 32.85 3.53
C GLY A 42 6.46 32.22 4.86
N SER A 43 7.04 31.01 4.81
CA SER A 43 8.04 30.56 5.78
C SER A 43 8.74 29.32 5.22
N ASP A 44 9.96 29.54 4.78
CA ASP A 44 11.15 28.77 5.10
C ASP A 44 10.93 27.32 5.61
N SER A 45 11.35 26.36 4.81
CA SER A 45 11.73 25.02 5.28
C SER A 45 12.86 24.53 4.41
N SER A 46 14.05 24.89 4.89
CA SER A 46 15.28 24.10 4.83
C SER A 46 15.07 22.61 4.58
N SER A 47 15.82 22.10 3.61
CA SER A 47 16.42 20.76 3.58
C SER A 47 15.68 19.66 4.36
N ASP A 48 14.82 18.90 3.68
CA ASP A 48 14.56 17.53 4.08
C ASP A 48 14.45 16.64 2.85
N GLU A 49 15.15 15.52 2.94
CA GLU A 49 15.21 14.41 2.01
C GLU A 49 13.79 13.91 1.69
N ASN A 50 13.19 14.39 0.60
CA ASN A 50 11.94 13.84 0.11
C ASN A 50 12.19 12.51 -0.58
N ASN A 51 12.25 11.47 0.25
CA ASN A 51 12.31 10.07 -0.08
C ASN A 51 11.02 9.64 -0.80
N HIS A 52 10.92 9.93 -2.10
CA HIS A 52 9.83 9.48 -2.97
C HIS A 52 10.06 8.02 -3.38
N GLY A 53 9.99 7.11 -2.43
CA GLY A 53 10.00 5.67 -2.67
C GLY A 53 9.15 4.94 -1.63
N ASN A 54 8.11 4.23 -2.08
CA ASN A 54 7.37 3.22 -1.31
C ASN A 54 8.25 2.00 -0.99
N SER A 55 9.41 2.25 -0.38
CA SER A 55 10.41 1.25 -0.04
C SER A 55 10.81 1.42 1.41
N LEU A 56 10.87 0.29 2.11
CA LEU A 56 11.44 0.24 3.45
C LEU A 56 12.91 0.68 3.37
N SER A 57 13.29 1.60 4.25
CA SER A 57 14.68 1.98 4.46
C SER A 57 15.43 0.89 5.24
N SER A 58 16.76 0.94 5.26
CA SER A 58 17.54 0.04 6.11
C SER A 58 17.20 0.21 7.59
N SER A 59 16.87 1.43 8.03
CA SER A 59 16.43 1.70 9.40
C SER A 59 15.08 1.05 9.70
N ASP A 60 14.13 1.06 8.77
CA ASP A 60 12.83 0.39 8.95
C ASP A 60 12.99 -1.12 9.13
N LEU A 61 13.91 -1.73 8.38
CA LEU A 61 14.22 -3.15 8.50
C LEU A 61 14.83 -3.49 9.86
N GLU A 62 15.76 -2.69 10.35
CA GLU A 62 16.33 -2.87 11.70
C GLU A 62 15.26 -2.75 12.80
N VAL A 63 14.33 -1.81 12.65
CA VAL A 63 13.19 -1.66 13.57
C VAL A 63 12.29 -2.89 13.53
N ILE A 64 11.96 -3.38 12.33
CA ILE A 64 11.15 -4.58 12.15
C ILE A 64 11.84 -5.79 12.79
N ASP A 65 13.12 -6.01 12.53
CA ASP A 65 13.88 -7.15 13.03
C ASP A 65 13.93 -7.16 14.56
N LYS A 66 14.15 -5.98 15.18
CA LYS A 66 14.08 -5.83 16.63
C LYS A 66 12.69 -6.16 17.17
N LEU A 67 11.64 -5.61 16.57
CA LEU A 67 10.27 -5.86 17.00
C LEU A 67 9.86 -7.34 16.82
N MET A 68 10.39 -8.04 15.81
CA MET A 68 10.17 -9.47 15.62
C MET A 68 10.86 -10.28 16.72
N ALA A 69 12.10 -9.94 17.09
CA ALA A 69 12.79 -10.60 18.20
C ALA A 69 12.01 -10.41 19.52
N ASP A 70 11.54 -9.18 19.79
CA ASP A 70 10.71 -8.88 20.97
C ASP A 70 9.36 -9.64 20.94
N LEU A 71 8.78 -9.86 19.75
CA LEU A 71 7.55 -10.63 19.56
C LEU A 71 7.74 -12.13 19.85
N ASP A 72 8.89 -12.70 19.47
CA ASP A 72 9.20 -14.13 19.60
C ASP A 72 9.57 -14.52 21.05
N GLU A 73 10.17 -13.60 21.80
CA GLU A 73 10.54 -13.82 23.21
C GLU A 73 9.34 -13.75 24.16
N GLU A 74 8.22 -13.18 23.73
CA GLU A 74 7.11 -12.79 24.59
C GLU A 74 5.92 -13.75 24.53
N ALA A 75 5.39 -14.13 25.70
CA ALA A 75 4.28 -15.07 25.80
C ALA A 75 2.90 -14.38 25.95
N GLY A 76 2.89 -13.07 26.27
CA GLY A 76 1.68 -12.32 26.57
C GLY A 76 0.89 -11.83 25.34
N THR A 77 -0.44 -11.98 25.37
CA THR A 77 -1.33 -11.47 24.32
C THR A 77 -1.26 -9.95 24.15
N GLU A 78 -1.11 -9.19 25.25
CA GLU A 78 -1.06 -7.72 25.22
C GLU A 78 0.21 -7.21 24.52
N ASN A 79 1.38 -7.69 24.95
CA ASN A 79 2.65 -7.33 24.34
C ASN A 79 2.73 -7.82 22.88
N PHE A 80 2.21 -9.01 22.58
CA PHE A 80 2.07 -9.46 21.19
C PHE A 80 1.28 -8.47 20.32
N VAL A 81 0.15 -7.97 20.81
CA VAL A 81 -0.65 -6.99 20.08
C VAL A 81 0.13 -5.70 19.85
N ILE A 82 0.85 -5.20 20.86
CA ILE A 82 1.65 -3.98 20.77
C ILE A 82 2.77 -4.10 19.72
N PHE A 83 3.54 -5.20 19.78
CA PHE A 83 4.64 -5.42 18.86
C PHE A 83 4.15 -5.67 17.43
N ALA A 84 3.16 -6.54 17.25
CA ALA A 84 2.57 -6.79 15.93
C ALA A 84 1.94 -5.53 15.32
N ASP A 85 1.31 -4.68 16.14
CA ASP A 85 0.74 -3.40 15.67
C ASP A 85 1.84 -2.45 15.19
N SER A 86 2.95 -2.40 15.92
CA SER A 86 4.11 -1.59 15.58
C SER A 86 4.75 -2.06 14.27
N ILE A 87 4.95 -3.37 14.11
CA ILE A 87 5.46 -3.97 12.87
C ILE A 87 4.52 -3.65 11.69
N ALA A 88 3.22 -3.81 11.88
CA ALA A 88 2.23 -3.52 10.84
C ALA A 88 2.29 -2.06 10.38
N LYS A 89 2.45 -1.11 11.30
CA LYS A 89 2.58 0.32 11.00
C LYS A 89 3.85 0.64 10.21
N VAL A 90 4.99 0.03 10.55
CA VAL A 90 6.25 0.24 9.78
C VAL A 90 6.11 -0.32 8.36
N TYR A 91 5.47 -1.48 8.19
CA TYR A 91 5.17 -1.99 6.86
C TYR A 91 4.21 -1.07 6.09
N GLN A 92 3.21 -0.51 6.74
CA GLN A 92 2.25 0.39 6.11
C GLN A 92 2.92 1.70 5.66
N SER A 93 3.78 2.30 6.50
CA SER A 93 4.55 3.50 6.12
C SER A 93 5.52 3.23 4.97
N GLY A 94 6.10 2.03 4.91
CA GLY A 94 6.94 1.57 3.80
C GLY A 94 6.16 1.10 2.56
N GLY A 95 4.83 1.26 2.52
CA GLY A 95 3.99 0.86 1.39
C GLY A 95 3.82 -0.66 1.19
N LYS A 96 4.20 -1.48 2.18
CA LYS A 96 4.04 -2.94 2.17
C LYS A 96 2.69 -3.33 2.80
N LEU A 97 1.62 -2.97 2.12
CA LEU A 97 0.23 -3.10 2.61
C LEU A 97 -0.17 -4.55 2.89
N ASP A 98 0.33 -5.50 2.11
CA ASP A 98 0.06 -6.93 2.30
C ASP A 98 0.72 -7.48 3.57
N SER A 99 1.96 -7.08 3.85
CA SER A 99 2.64 -7.39 5.10
C SER A 99 1.94 -6.74 6.29
N ALA A 100 1.57 -5.45 6.19
CA ALA A 100 0.83 -4.77 7.24
C ALA A 100 -0.50 -5.48 7.56
N ALA A 101 -1.28 -5.82 6.53
CA ALA A 101 -2.54 -6.55 6.68
C ALA A 101 -2.34 -7.93 7.33
N PHE A 102 -1.24 -8.62 7.03
CA PHE A 102 -0.91 -9.90 7.66
C PHE A 102 -0.74 -9.77 9.17
N TYR A 103 0.04 -8.80 9.66
CA TYR A 103 0.22 -8.59 11.09
C TYR A 103 -1.06 -8.17 11.80
N PHE A 104 -1.89 -7.31 11.20
CA PHE A 104 -3.22 -7.02 11.75
C PHE A 104 -4.12 -8.27 11.80
N GLY A 105 -4.00 -9.16 10.81
CA GLY A 105 -4.66 -10.47 10.83
C GLY A 105 -4.21 -11.35 12.00
N LEU A 106 -2.91 -11.37 12.32
CA LEU A 106 -2.38 -12.09 13.48
C LEU A 106 -2.91 -11.51 14.80
N ILE A 107 -2.99 -10.19 14.93
CA ILE A 107 -3.59 -9.52 16.09
C ILE A 107 -5.05 -9.94 16.25
N ALA A 108 -5.82 -9.93 15.16
CA ALA A 108 -7.22 -10.35 15.14
C ALA A 108 -7.44 -11.82 15.51
N GLU A 109 -6.44 -12.68 15.27
CA GLU A 109 -6.46 -14.11 15.66
C GLU A 109 -6.04 -14.32 17.12
N LYS A 110 -5.01 -13.61 17.59
CA LYS A 110 -4.49 -13.71 18.95
C LYS A 110 -5.38 -13.03 19.99
N ALA A 111 -5.97 -11.89 19.63
CA ALA A 111 -6.85 -11.07 20.48
C ALA A 111 -8.18 -10.79 19.74
N PRO A 112 -9.12 -11.75 19.71
CA PRO A 112 -10.37 -11.60 18.98
C PRO A 112 -11.25 -10.51 19.61
N ALA A 113 -11.47 -9.42 18.87
CA ALA A 113 -12.32 -8.30 19.27
C ALA A 113 -12.89 -7.62 18.01
N PRO A 114 -14.10 -7.03 18.06
CA PRO A 114 -14.69 -6.32 16.91
C PRO A 114 -13.75 -5.27 16.32
N GLU A 115 -13.03 -4.53 17.16
CA GLU A 115 -12.08 -3.49 16.74
C GLU A 115 -10.89 -4.09 15.98
N ASN A 116 -10.36 -5.22 16.46
CA ASN A 116 -9.24 -5.91 15.82
C ASN A 116 -9.66 -6.58 14.51
N TRP A 117 -10.85 -7.16 14.44
CA TRP A 117 -11.40 -7.69 13.19
C TRP A 117 -11.65 -6.58 12.17
N GLU A 118 -12.22 -5.45 12.60
CA GLU A 118 -12.45 -4.32 11.71
C GLU A 118 -11.12 -3.78 11.16
N LYS A 119 -10.12 -3.61 12.04
CA LYS A 119 -8.78 -3.15 11.65
C LYS A 119 -8.12 -4.10 10.64
N ALA A 120 -8.12 -5.40 10.92
CA ALA A 120 -7.58 -6.41 10.01
C ALA A 120 -8.32 -6.41 8.66
N GLY A 121 -9.65 -6.42 8.69
CA GLY A 121 -10.47 -6.41 7.48
C GLY A 121 -10.25 -5.17 6.62
N ASN A 122 -10.10 -3.99 7.25
CA ASN A 122 -9.79 -2.74 6.56
C ASN A 122 -8.40 -2.75 5.93
N ALA A 123 -7.38 -3.25 6.64
CA ALA A 123 -6.03 -3.37 6.08
C ALA A 123 -5.97 -4.36 4.91
N TYR A 124 -6.67 -5.50 5.01
CA TYR A 124 -6.81 -6.43 3.89
C TYR A 124 -7.54 -5.82 2.70
N TYR A 125 -8.55 -4.98 2.95
CA TYR A 125 -9.29 -4.27 1.90
C TYR A 125 -8.41 -3.23 1.18
N GLU A 126 -7.59 -2.51 1.96
CA GLU A 126 -6.60 -1.59 1.41
C GLU A 126 -5.60 -2.33 0.53
N ALA A 127 -4.97 -3.39 1.05
CA ALA A 127 -4.05 -4.23 0.27
C ALA A 127 -4.71 -4.84 -0.97
N PHE A 128 -6.00 -5.23 -0.89
CA PHE A 128 -6.78 -5.72 -2.02
C PHE A 128 -6.88 -4.67 -3.13
N GLY A 129 -7.11 -3.40 -2.81
CA GLY A 129 -7.23 -2.31 -3.77
C GLY A 129 -5.93 -1.98 -4.53
N PHE A 130 -4.77 -2.31 -3.95
CA PHE A 130 -3.45 -2.08 -4.57
C PHE A 130 -2.84 -3.33 -5.21
N SER A 131 -3.47 -4.50 -5.04
CA SER A 131 -2.94 -5.76 -5.57
C SER A 131 -3.20 -5.87 -7.09
N MET A 132 -2.15 -6.17 -7.85
CA MET A 132 -2.23 -6.39 -9.31
C MET A 132 -2.25 -7.87 -9.70
N GLU A 133 -1.89 -8.77 -8.78
CA GLU A 133 -1.84 -10.20 -9.02
C GLU A 133 -3.19 -10.83 -8.68
N GLU A 134 -3.79 -11.57 -9.62
CA GLU A 134 -5.14 -12.14 -9.48
C GLU A 134 -5.28 -13.04 -8.24
N ILE A 135 -4.34 -13.97 -8.05
CA ILE A 135 -4.36 -14.93 -6.93
C ILE A 135 -4.27 -14.18 -5.59
N LYS A 136 -3.35 -13.21 -5.50
CA LYS A 136 -3.17 -12.38 -4.32
C LYS A 136 -4.41 -11.54 -4.03
N THR A 137 -4.98 -10.90 -5.05
CA THR A 137 -6.20 -10.09 -4.97
C THR A 137 -7.36 -10.93 -4.46
N LYS A 138 -7.55 -12.14 -4.98
CA LYS A 138 -8.58 -13.07 -4.50
C LYS A 138 -8.41 -13.37 -3.00
N ARG A 139 -7.19 -13.74 -2.58
CA ARG A 139 -6.87 -14.06 -1.17
C ARG A 139 -7.11 -12.88 -0.24
N LEU A 140 -6.72 -11.67 -0.63
CA LEU A 140 -6.93 -10.44 0.14
C LEU A 140 -8.42 -10.11 0.24
N GLY A 141 -9.18 -10.30 -0.85
CA GLY A 141 -10.64 -10.18 -0.85
C GLY A 141 -11.30 -11.19 0.09
N ASP A 142 -10.86 -12.46 0.08
CA ASP A 142 -11.36 -13.49 1.00
C ASP A 142 -11.11 -13.11 2.47
N LYS A 143 -9.91 -12.65 2.81
CA LYS A 143 -9.56 -12.21 4.16
C LYS A 143 -10.35 -10.97 4.59
N THR A 144 -10.55 -10.01 3.69
CA THR A 144 -11.42 -8.84 3.93
C THR A 144 -12.82 -9.29 4.33
N ARG A 145 -13.44 -10.16 3.51
CA ARG A 145 -14.78 -10.69 3.79
C ARG A 145 -14.83 -11.43 5.11
N PHE A 146 -13.82 -12.25 5.39
CA PHE A 146 -13.76 -13.02 6.63
C PHE A 146 -13.80 -12.12 7.87
N TYR A 147 -12.91 -11.13 7.98
CA TYR A 147 -12.86 -10.30 9.19
C TYR A 147 -14.02 -9.30 9.26
N LEU A 148 -14.39 -8.64 8.15
CA LEU A 148 -15.49 -7.66 8.18
C LEU A 148 -16.85 -8.33 8.42
N ASN A 149 -17.07 -9.55 7.95
CA ASN A 149 -18.32 -10.26 8.28
C ASN A 149 -18.42 -10.59 9.77
N LYS A 150 -17.33 -10.90 10.47
CA LYS A 150 -17.35 -11.07 11.93
C LYS A 150 -17.81 -9.80 12.66
N VAL A 151 -17.40 -8.63 12.17
CA VAL A 151 -17.87 -7.34 12.73
C VAL A 151 -19.36 -7.14 12.43
N LEU A 152 -19.78 -7.46 11.20
CA LEU A 152 -21.18 -7.34 10.76
C LEU A 152 -22.13 -8.30 11.47
N GLU A 153 -21.65 -9.43 12.01
CA GLU A 153 -22.45 -10.31 12.87
C GLU A 153 -22.93 -9.59 14.13
N ALA A 154 -22.08 -8.74 14.72
CA ALA A 154 -22.42 -7.94 15.90
C ALA A 154 -23.06 -6.59 15.55
N ALA A 155 -22.68 -5.99 14.42
CA ALA A 155 -23.11 -4.67 13.98
C ALA A 155 -23.65 -4.72 12.53
N PRO A 156 -24.81 -5.34 12.30
CA PRO A 156 -25.34 -5.58 10.95
C PRO A 156 -25.72 -4.30 10.21
N ASP A 157 -25.85 -3.15 10.87
CA ASP A 157 -26.25 -1.90 10.22
C ASP A 157 -25.06 -1.09 9.69
N ARG A 158 -23.83 -1.59 9.83
CA ARG A 158 -22.60 -0.97 9.30
C ARG A 158 -22.53 -1.05 7.77
N LEU A 159 -23.18 -0.10 7.10
CA LEU A 159 -23.25 -0.01 5.63
C LEU A 159 -21.87 0.20 4.98
N ASP A 160 -20.96 0.89 5.67
CA ASP A 160 -19.59 1.09 5.24
C ASP A 160 -18.83 -0.23 5.07
N LEU A 161 -18.95 -1.14 6.06
CA LEU A 161 -18.30 -2.45 6.01
C LEU A 161 -18.96 -3.37 4.97
N LYS A 162 -20.30 -3.34 4.87
CA LYS A 162 -21.03 -4.07 3.81
C LYS A 162 -20.60 -3.65 2.42
N THR A 163 -20.35 -2.36 2.22
CA THR A 163 -19.88 -1.82 0.94
C THR A 163 -18.52 -2.38 0.58
N LYS A 164 -17.57 -2.39 1.53
CA LYS A 164 -16.23 -2.98 1.33
C LYS A 164 -16.34 -4.48 0.98
N VAL A 165 -17.12 -5.24 1.76
CA VAL A 165 -17.39 -6.67 1.49
C VAL A 165 -17.96 -6.85 0.08
N ALA A 166 -18.96 -6.06 -0.31
CA ALA A 166 -19.58 -6.15 -1.62
C ALA A 166 -18.60 -5.82 -2.75
N MET A 167 -17.76 -4.79 -2.60
CA MET A 167 -16.72 -4.43 -3.58
C MET A 167 -15.73 -5.57 -3.82
N THR A 168 -15.33 -6.30 -2.76
CA THR A 168 -14.47 -7.48 -2.95
C THR A 168 -15.12 -8.62 -3.74
N TYR A 169 -16.45 -8.68 -3.81
CA TYR A 169 -17.17 -9.64 -4.65
C TYR A 169 -17.27 -9.20 -6.10
N VAL A 170 -17.36 -7.89 -6.37
CA VAL A 170 -17.45 -7.34 -7.74
C VAL A 170 -16.24 -7.76 -8.59
N SER A 171 -15.04 -7.72 -8.02
CA SER A 171 -13.81 -8.13 -8.70
C SER A 171 -13.48 -9.62 -8.54
N SER A 172 -14.44 -10.44 -8.08
CA SER A 172 -14.25 -11.87 -7.82
C SER A 172 -14.96 -12.75 -8.85
N ALA A 173 -14.90 -14.07 -8.67
CA ALA A 173 -15.69 -15.03 -9.43
C ALA A 173 -17.22 -14.92 -9.21
N ASN A 174 -17.68 -14.18 -8.19
CA ASN A 174 -19.09 -14.01 -7.84
C ASN A 174 -19.57 -12.54 -7.95
N PRO A 175 -19.43 -11.87 -9.10
CA PRO A 175 -19.71 -10.43 -9.22
C PRO A 175 -21.17 -10.06 -8.94
N MET A 176 -22.12 -10.94 -9.29
CA MET A 176 -23.55 -10.73 -9.06
C MET A 176 -23.90 -10.63 -7.57
N GLN A 177 -23.18 -11.35 -6.71
CA GLN A 177 -23.35 -11.23 -5.26
C GLN A 177 -22.98 -9.83 -4.79
N GLY A 178 -21.85 -9.30 -5.26
CA GLY A 178 -21.41 -7.94 -4.95
C GLY A 178 -22.42 -6.89 -5.40
N ILE A 179 -22.91 -6.96 -6.63
CA ILE A 179 -23.91 -6.02 -7.17
C ILE A 179 -25.21 -6.08 -6.34
N THR A 180 -25.65 -7.28 -5.96
CA THR A 180 -26.87 -7.46 -5.15
C THR A 180 -26.70 -6.86 -3.76
N MET A 181 -25.54 -7.08 -3.12
CA MET A 181 -25.24 -6.50 -1.81
C MET A 181 -25.20 -4.97 -1.87
N LEU A 182 -24.54 -4.38 -2.88
CA LEU A 182 -24.47 -2.92 -3.06
C LEU A 182 -25.87 -2.32 -3.24
N ARG A 183 -26.74 -2.93 -4.05
CA ARG A 183 -28.14 -2.50 -4.19
C ARG A 183 -28.89 -2.52 -2.86
N GLY A 184 -28.67 -3.55 -2.04
CA GLY A 184 -29.27 -3.65 -0.71
C GLY A 184 -28.79 -2.58 0.27
N VAL A 185 -27.54 -2.11 0.13
CA VAL A 185 -26.99 -1.00 0.93
C VAL A 185 -27.65 0.32 0.54
N PHE A 186 -27.69 0.64 -0.76
CA PHE A 186 -28.24 1.91 -1.24
C PHE A 186 -29.76 2.00 -1.09
N GLY A 187 -30.49 0.90 -1.28
CA GLY A 187 -31.95 0.88 -1.14
C GLY A 187 -32.46 1.03 0.31
N ARG A 188 -31.58 1.04 1.30
CA ARG A 188 -31.92 1.22 2.73
C ARG A 188 -31.65 2.64 3.25
N GLY A 189 -30.99 3.48 2.46
CA GLY A 189 -30.62 4.85 2.81
C GLY A 189 -31.56 5.93 2.25
N SER A 190 -32.71 5.53 1.70
CA SER A 190 -33.74 6.39 1.10
C SER A 190 -35.07 6.28 1.83
#